data_AF-A0A317Z7E9-F1
#
_entry.id   AF-A0A317Z7E9-F1
#
_cell.length_a   1.000
_cell.length_b   1.000
_cell.length_c   1.000
_cell.angle_alpha   90.00
_cell.angle_beta   90.00
_cell.angle_gamma   90.00
#
_symmetry.space_group_name_H-M   'P 1'
#
loop_
_entity.id
_entity.type
_entity.pdbx_description
1 polymer ?
#
loop_
_entity_poly.entity_id
_entity_poly.type
_entity_poly.pdbx_seq_one_letter_code
_entity_poly.pdbx_strand_id
1 'polypeptide(L)' 'MHENLKGLYAALLVPFDENGQVKEQGLRAIIRNAIDEQQLDGLYVNG' A
#
# COMPACT_ATOMS: atom_id res chain seq x y z
N MET A 1 10.54 1.92 22.49
CA MET A 1 9.52 1.85 21.41
C MET A 1 10.05 2.67 20.24
N HIS A 2 9.95 2.20 18.99
CA HIS A 2 10.49 2.91 17.83
C HIS A 2 9.53 4.04 17.41
N GLU A 3 9.88 5.30 17.72
CA GLU A 3 9.03 6.47 17.46
C GLU A 3 8.72 6.68 15.96
N ASN A 4 9.64 6.28 15.08
CA ASN A 4 9.51 6.36 13.62
C ASN A 4 8.57 5.33 13.00
N LEU A 5 8.02 4.39 13.78
CA LEU A 5 7.07 3.36 13.33
C LEU A 5 5.66 3.59 13.89
N LYS A 6 5.42 4.73 14.56
CA LYS A 6 4.09 5.13 14.98
C LYS A 6 3.34 5.71 13.79
N GLY A 7 2.03 5.54 13.78
CA GLY A 7 1.16 6.12 12.75
C GLY A 7 0.07 5.15 12.29
N LEU A 8 -0.65 5.57 11.26
CA LEU A 8 -1.65 4.78 10.56
C LEU A 8 -1.03 4.11 9.34
N TYR A 9 -1.25 2.79 9.23
CA TYR A 9 -0.72 1.97 8.15
C TYR A 9 -1.85 1.36 7.33
N ALA A 10 -1.75 1.43 6.01
CA ALA A 10 -2.61 0.63 5.14
C ALA A 10 -2.06 -0.81 5.05
N ALA A 11 -2.91 -1.81 5.29
CA ALA A 11 -2.68 -3.15 4.79
C ALA A 11 -2.83 -3.12 3.26
N LEU A 12 -1.70 -3.13 2.55
CA LEU A 12 -1.65 -2.76 1.14
C LEU A 12 -2.38 -3.77 0.27
N LEU A 13 -3.42 -3.30 -0.44
CA LEU A 13 -4.12 -4.10 -1.44
C LEU A 13 -3.23 -4.33 -2.67
N VAL A 14 -3.26 -5.56 -3.21
CA VAL A 14 -2.55 -5.92 -4.44
C VAL A 14 -3.57 -6.25 -5.53
N PRO A 15 -3.60 -5.50 -6.64
CA PRO A 15 -4.50 -5.79 -7.74
C PRO A 15 -3.89 -6.86 -8.65
N PHE A 16 -4.70 -7.83 -9.06
CA PHE A 16 -4.28 -8.93 -9.93
C PHE A 16 -5.08 -8.93 -11.25
N ASP A 17 -4.53 -9.58 -12.27
CA ASP A 17 -5.24 -9.94 -13.49
C ASP A 17 -5.98 -11.28 -13.35
N GLU A 18 -6.69 -11.66 -14.41
CA GLU A 18 -7.48 -12.89 -14.48
C GLU A 18 -6.63 -14.17 -14.31
N ASN A 19 -5.31 -14.10 -14.51
CA ASN A 19 -4.37 -15.21 -14.34
C ASN A 19 -3.65 -15.14 -12.99
N GLY A 20 -4.06 -14.24 -12.10
CA GLY A 20 -3.45 -14.04 -10.79
C GLY A 20 -2.09 -13.35 -10.83
N GLN A 21 -1.70 -12.71 -11.93
CA GLN A 21 -0.47 -11.93 -12.00
C GLN A 21 -0.69 -10.51 -11.48
N VAL A 22 0.30 -9.94 -10.80
CA VAL A 22 0.21 -8.60 -10.23
C VAL A 22 0.10 -7.55 -11.34
N LYS A 23 -0.87 -6.65 -11.22
CA LYS A 23 -0.96 -5.45 -12.07
C LYS A 23 -0.07 -4.36 -11.50
N GLU A 24 1.20 -4.32 -11.91
CA GLU A 24 2.20 -3.38 -11.37
C GLU A 24 1.76 -1.91 -11.43
N GLN A 25 1.16 -1.48 -12.55
CA GLN A 25 0.69 -0.10 -12.69
C GLN A 25 -0.42 0.22 -11.68
N GLY A 26 -1.36 -0.72 -11.49
CA GLY A 26 -2.42 -0.59 -10.49
C GLY A 26 -1.87 -0.58 -9.07
N LEU A 27 -0.90 -1.43 -8.76
CA LEU A 27 -0.24 -1.46 -7.45
C LEU A 27 0.43 -0.10 -7.15
N ARG A 28 1.14 0.49 -8.12
CA ARG A 28 1.73 1.82 -7.96
C ARG A 28 0.68 2.91 -7.72
N ALA A 29 -0.46 2.84 -8.40
CA ALA A 29 -1.55 3.79 -8.19
C ALA A 29 -2.14 3.67 -6.77
N ILE A 30 -2.33 2.45 -6.26
CA ILE A 30 -2.81 2.22 -4.88
C ILE A 30 -1.80 2.77 -3.86
N ILE A 31 -0.51 2.55 -4.07
CA ILE A 31 0.56 3.12 -3.23
C ILE A 31 0.47 4.66 -3.23
N ARG A 32 0.35 5.30 -4.39
CA ARG A 32 0.23 6.76 -4.48
C ARG A 32 -1.03 7.27 -3.81
N ASN A 33 -2.17 6.61 -3.97
CA ASN A 33 -3.38 6.98 -3.25
C ASN A 33 -3.19 6.90 -1.72
N ALA A 34 -2.57 5.84 -1.22
CA ALA A 34 -2.35 5.67 0.22
C ALA A 34 -1.43 6.75 0.82
N ILE A 35 -0.38 7.16 0.09
CA ILE A 35 0.58 8.17 0.54
C ILE A 35 0.11 9.60 0.27
N ASP A 36 -0.37 9.89 -0.94
CA ASP A 36 -0.63 11.27 -1.38
C ASP A 36 -2.02 11.76 -0.98
N GLU A 37 -3.03 10.91 -1.17
CA GLU A 37 -4.44 11.30 -0.98
C GLU A 37 -4.91 10.97 0.44
N GLN A 38 -4.58 9.77 0.94
CA GLN A 38 -4.96 9.34 2.30
C GLN A 38 -3.96 9.80 3.36
N GLN A 39 -2.77 10.26 2.95
CA GLN A 39 -1.75 10.80 3.84
C GLN A 39 -1.38 9.86 4.99
N LEU A 40 -1.31 8.56 4.71
CA LEU A 40 -0.96 7.55 5.70
C LEU A 40 0.55 7.55 5.99
N ASP A 41 0.90 7.18 7.22
CA ASP A 41 2.28 7.20 7.71
C ASP A 41 3.12 6.04 7.14
N GLY A 42 2.45 4.97 6.68
CA GLY A 42 3.15 3.87 6.03
C GLY A 42 2.25 2.79 5.44
N LEU A 43 2.92 1.76 4.91
CA LEU A 43 2.30 0.61 4.27
C LEU A 43 2.74 -0.66 4.98
N TYR A 44 1.77 -1.49 5.34
CA TYR A 44 2.00 -2.86 5.75
C TYR A 44 1.82 -3.76 4.52
N VAL A 45 2.93 -4.32 4.04
CA VAL A 45 3.02 -4.97 2.72
C VAL A 45 3.12 -6.48 2.89
N ASN A 46 2.43 -7.24 2.03
CA ASN A 46 2.37 -8.71 2.05
C ASN A 46 1.87 -9.28 3.39
N GLY A 47 0.76 -8.72 3.88
CA GLY A 47 0.01 -9.26 5.02
C GLY A 47 -0.76 -10.53 4.69
#